data_AF-U6H880-F1
#
_entry.id   AF-U6H880-F1
#
_cell.length_a   1.000
_cell.length_b   1.000
_cell.length_c   1.000
_cell.angle_alpha   90.00
_cell.angle_beta   90.00
_cell.angle_gamma   90.00
#
_symmetry.space_group_name_H-M   'P 1'
#
loop_
_entity.id
_entity.type
_entity.pdbx_description
1 polymer ?
#
loop_
_entity_poly.entity_id
_entity_poly.type
_entity_poly.pdbx_seq_one_letter_code
_entity_poly.pdbx_strand_id
1 'polypeptide(L)'
;MQRGVRKDVGAPHPRIDRGGAPVDTYGSEEMLDKSSSSCFSRVLVQATPQTVGRRASSWVFASSERSLTPNSEGTVRSGGPSMGGPPVLGFPEVGSGLLRRFFRAQVLVAPIARLSFNTRDKRLAIGQLGDVSLIAFDEEENMFSSLEGLPFVWEIEGDEEVVAIEGVAADAVADTPTRRRVEEIGSSQAFLLHQQQQQQQQQQQQQQQQQQQQQQEQKMKKRAISGIRSDAIVLRGVKTGRVWVRARLALDEYRSVDAASVLFLVHEVVALSPSNILLPPGTILQMFLWRLWEDGRQERVRLPSPAFEWSAETLPLEDAAAAAAAAADSPPLLQITDSGVLSVGPLQQQQQQQQQNSSFPVLQRGVVSCRDTRTGEQQQAHVIVTLPTSINIFYQDTQTLSSHAVWRQAAAAAAAAANRSSSSSSSSSSRSEMTEKALLLREIVNIEDNAVRNIETAGLEESAAPLQYLLLPAAAAAAERERRGETERRGETDTIYLTINKEYIFRAQLSAQIDINSSSSSSSSSSSSSRMPLPSNAVLHWTCTYTSEKEEIYKEGIEEETEENGEKEENIQSSECYIKKVASPQQVRP
;
A
#
# COMPACT_ATOMS: atom_id res chain seq x y z
N MET A 1 24.16 23.10 36.67
CA MET A 1 25.05 23.53 35.57
C MET A 1 24.29 23.21 34.26
N GLN A 2 23.53 24.14 33.66
CA GLN A 2 23.96 25.17 32.68
C GLN A 2 24.83 24.56 31.57
N ARG A 3 24.60 24.63 30.24
CA ARG A 3 23.77 25.35 29.25
C ARG A 3 23.63 24.36 28.04
N GLY A 4 22.61 24.34 27.18
CA GLY A 4 22.16 25.41 26.28
C GLY A 4 23.14 25.59 25.10
N VAL A 5 22.70 25.32 23.86
CA VAL A 5 22.92 26.13 22.64
C VAL A 5 22.27 25.42 21.43
N ARG A 6 21.21 26.06 20.90
CA ARG A 6 20.67 25.90 19.55
C ARG A 6 21.62 26.52 18.53
N LYS A 7 21.62 26.03 17.29
CA LYS A 7 21.94 26.86 16.13
C LYS A 7 21.19 26.37 14.88
N ASP A 8 20.19 27.15 14.51
CA ASP A 8 19.62 27.23 13.16
C ASP A 8 20.62 27.89 12.21
N VAL A 9 20.77 27.35 10.99
CA VAL A 9 21.07 28.13 9.78
C VAL A 9 20.40 27.43 8.60
N GLY A 10 19.28 27.98 8.13
CA GLY A 10 18.67 27.64 6.86
C GLY A 10 19.40 28.32 5.71
N ALA A 11 19.59 27.60 4.60
CA ALA A 11 20.06 28.13 3.33
C ALA A 11 18.92 28.05 2.28
N PRO A 12 18.74 29.07 1.43
CA PRO A 12 17.65 29.13 0.48
C PRO A 12 17.94 28.35 -0.81
N HIS A 13 16.95 27.57 -1.26
CA HIS A 13 16.92 26.96 -2.59
C HIS A 13 16.63 28.01 -3.68
N PRO A 14 17.30 27.95 -4.85
CA PRO A 14 16.96 28.80 -5.98
C PRO A 14 15.76 28.24 -6.76
N ARG A 15 14.83 29.15 -7.08
CA ARG A 15 13.74 28.95 -8.05
C ARG A 15 14.33 28.68 -9.43
N ILE A 16 13.89 27.60 -10.08
CA ILE A 16 14.11 27.34 -11.49
C ILE A 16 12.85 27.82 -12.23
N ASP A 17 12.99 28.94 -12.94
CA ASP A 17 12.01 29.43 -13.90
C ASP A 17 11.96 28.49 -15.11
N ARG A 18 10.78 27.90 -15.35
CA ARG A 18 10.47 27.20 -16.61
C ARG A 18 10.09 28.25 -17.65
N GLY A 19 11.07 28.68 -18.44
CA GLY A 19 10.84 29.39 -19.69
C GLY A 19 10.34 28.44 -20.78
N GLY A 20 9.17 28.73 -21.34
CA GLY A 20 8.64 28.09 -22.54
C GLY A 20 9.42 28.50 -23.79
N ALA A 21 9.62 27.54 -24.70
CA ALA A 21 10.14 27.79 -26.04
C ALA A 21 9.05 27.52 -27.09
N PRO A 22 9.02 28.29 -28.18
CA PRO A 22 7.98 28.20 -29.21
C PRO A 22 8.26 27.08 -30.22
N VAL A 23 7.16 26.63 -30.82
CA VAL A 23 7.08 25.76 -31.99
C VAL A 23 7.50 26.57 -33.22
N ASP A 24 8.48 26.07 -33.98
CA ASP A 24 8.70 26.47 -35.37
C ASP A 24 8.91 25.25 -36.26
N THR A 25 8.38 25.38 -37.47
CA THR A 25 8.16 24.35 -38.48
C THR A 25 9.05 24.62 -39.69
N TYR A 26 9.35 23.56 -40.45
CA TYR A 26 9.92 23.49 -41.81
C TYR A 26 11.45 23.58 -42.00
N GLY A 27 11.97 22.63 -42.79
CA GLY A 27 13.29 22.70 -43.40
C GLY A 27 13.79 21.36 -43.94
N SER A 28 13.60 21.15 -45.24
CA SER A 28 13.96 20.00 -46.07
C SER A 28 15.46 19.81 -46.34
N GLU A 29 15.82 18.55 -46.67
CA GLU A 29 16.93 18.06 -47.51
C GLU A 29 18.33 18.67 -47.36
N GLU A 30 19.29 17.85 -46.89
CA GLU A 30 20.57 17.72 -47.58
C GLU A 30 21.26 16.37 -47.25
N MET A 31 21.61 15.64 -48.32
CA MET A 31 22.52 14.50 -48.33
C MET A 31 23.90 14.92 -47.83
N LEU A 32 24.47 14.23 -46.83
CA LEU A 32 25.92 14.26 -46.59
C LEU A 32 26.41 13.03 -45.81
N ASP A 33 27.28 12.28 -46.50
CA ASP A 33 28.29 11.31 -46.11
C ASP A 33 28.09 10.35 -44.91
N LYS A 34 27.90 9.07 -45.27
CA LYS A 34 28.29 7.91 -44.47
C LYS A 34 29.81 7.90 -44.28
N SER A 35 30.33 8.65 -43.31
CA SER A 35 31.62 8.31 -42.72
C SER A 35 31.46 7.00 -41.98
N SER A 36 31.94 5.91 -42.56
CA SER A 36 32.13 4.64 -41.85
C SER A 36 33.16 4.87 -40.76
N SER A 37 32.70 5.29 -39.58
CA SER A 37 33.50 5.27 -38.36
C SER A 37 33.91 3.83 -38.14
N SER A 38 35.15 3.52 -38.50
CA SER A 38 35.73 2.20 -38.32
C SER A 38 35.68 1.91 -36.82
N CYS A 39 34.70 1.12 -36.41
CA CYS A 39 34.59 0.65 -35.04
C CYS A 39 35.93 -0.02 -34.70
N PHE A 40 36.60 0.48 -33.66
CA PHE A 40 37.86 -0.10 -33.21
C PHE A 40 37.67 -1.62 -33.05
N SER A 41 38.53 -2.37 -33.74
CA SER A 41 38.59 -3.83 -33.64
C SER A 41 38.71 -4.24 -32.17
N ARG A 42 37.83 -5.15 -31.73
CA ARG A 42 37.82 -5.73 -30.37
C ARG A 42 39.24 -6.06 -29.91
N VAL A 43 39.72 -5.38 -28.88
CA VAL A 43 41.02 -5.62 -28.25
C VAL A 43 40.87 -6.82 -27.32
N LEU A 44 41.64 -7.87 -27.56
CA LEU A 44 41.77 -9.00 -26.64
C LEU A 44 42.68 -8.57 -25.49
N VAL A 45 42.11 -8.39 -24.31
CA VAL A 45 42.83 -8.01 -23.09
C VAL A 45 43.16 -9.27 -22.31
N GLN A 46 44.44 -9.53 -22.08
CA GLN A 46 44.90 -10.58 -21.18
C GLN A 46 45.33 -9.92 -19.86
N ALA A 47 44.51 -10.07 -18.82
CA ALA A 47 44.86 -9.63 -17.48
C ALA A 47 45.76 -10.68 -16.82
N THR A 48 46.96 -10.29 -16.38
CA THR A 48 47.83 -11.11 -15.52
C THR A 48 47.65 -10.64 -14.08
N PRO A 49 47.21 -11.51 -13.15
CA PRO A 49 47.08 -11.13 -11.75
C PRO A 49 48.46 -10.77 -11.19
N GLN A 50 48.59 -9.59 -10.57
CA GLN A 50 49.79 -9.24 -9.81
C GLN A 50 49.70 -9.84 -8.41
N THR A 51 50.81 -10.37 -7.93
CA THR A 51 50.95 -10.80 -6.54
C THR A 51 50.78 -9.59 -5.61
N VAL A 52 49.82 -9.68 -4.71
CA VAL A 52 49.46 -8.66 -3.72
C VAL A 52 50.72 -8.20 -2.96
N GLY A 53 51.07 -6.90 -3.02
CA GLY A 53 52.22 -6.35 -2.28
C GLY A 53 52.94 -5.15 -2.89
N ARG A 54 52.56 -4.67 -4.07
CA ARG A 54 53.10 -3.40 -4.64
C ARG A 54 51.95 -2.45 -4.95
N ARG A 55 52.07 -1.20 -4.47
CA ARG A 55 51.20 -0.08 -4.87
C ARG A 55 51.27 0.06 -6.39
N ALA A 56 50.19 -0.26 -7.08
CA ALA A 56 50.10 -0.15 -8.52
C ALA A 56 48.85 0.65 -8.88
N SER A 57 49.04 1.78 -9.55
CA SER A 57 48.00 2.47 -10.28
C SER A 57 47.58 1.62 -11.49
N SER A 58 46.31 1.71 -11.89
CA SER A 58 45.80 0.96 -13.04
C SER A 58 46.28 1.60 -14.35
N TRP A 59 47.03 0.88 -15.18
CA TRP A 59 47.54 1.36 -16.47
C TRP A 59 47.10 0.44 -17.60
N VAL A 60 46.74 1.04 -18.74
CA VAL A 60 46.48 0.33 -20.00
C VAL A 60 47.62 0.64 -20.96
N PHE A 61 48.48 -0.34 -21.22
CA PHE A 61 49.53 -0.22 -22.24
C PHE A 61 49.04 -0.87 -23.53
N ALA A 62 48.62 -0.06 -24.50
CA ALA A 62 48.33 -0.55 -25.85
C ALA A 62 49.58 -0.40 -26.72
N SER A 63 50.17 -1.51 -27.16
CA SER A 63 51.22 -1.48 -28.18
C SER A 63 50.67 -2.00 -29.51
N SER A 64 50.95 -1.25 -30.59
CA SER A 64 50.84 -1.82 -31.92
C SER A 64 52.10 -2.65 -32.14
N GLU A 65 52.00 -3.97 -32.05
CA GLU A 65 53.10 -4.80 -32.53
C GLU A 65 53.24 -4.52 -34.03
N ARG A 66 54.37 -3.93 -34.43
CA ARG A 66 54.80 -4.00 -35.83
C ARG A 66 54.96 -5.48 -36.09
N SER A 67 54.11 -6.02 -36.95
CA SER A 67 54.21 -7.39 -37.43
C SER A 67 55.68 -7.65 -37.77
N LEU A 68 56.36 -8.43 -36.94
CA LEU A 68 57.64 -8.99 -37.31
C LEU A 68 57.30 -9.92 -38.46
N THR A 69 57.40 -9.40 -39.69
CA THR A 69 57.42 -10.22 -40.89
C THR A 69 58.47 -11.29 -40.59
N PRO A 70 58.11 -12.59 -40.55
CA PRO A 70 59.12 -13.62 -40.36
C PRO A 70 60.18 -13.38 -41.42
N ASN A 71 61.40 -13.08 -41.00
CA ASN A 71 62.53 -12.89 -41.89
C ASN A 71 62.64 -14.15 -42.74
N SER A 72 62.11 -14.10 -43.96
CA SER A 72 62.35 -15.07 -45.01
C SER A 72 63.73 -14.79 -45.59
N GLU A 73 64.77 -14.98 -44.78
CA GLU A 73 66.11 -15.21 -45.28
C GLU A 73 66.27 -16.72 -45.44
N GLY A 74 66.14 -17.19 -46.67
CA GLY A 74 66.17 -18.62 -46.98
C GLY A 74 66.00 -18.95 -48.46
N THR A 75 66.72 -18.24 -49.32
CA THR A 75 67.03 -18.62 -50.70
C THR A 75 67.55 -20.07 -50.77
N VAL A 76 66.92 -20.97 -51.54
CA VAL A 76 67.58 -21.88 -52.52
C VAL A 76 66.56 -22.37 -53.57
N ARG A 77 66.97 -22.22 -54.83
CA ARG A 77 66.35 -22.68 -56.09
C ARG A 77 66.30 -24.21 -56.26
N SER A 78 65.29 -24.67 -56.99
CA SER A 78 65.28 -25.67 -58.09
C SER A 78 63.94 -26.42 -58.00
N GLY A 79 63.07 -26.48 -59.01
CA GLY A 79 63.30 -26.80 -60.42
C GLY A 79 62.40 -27.99 -60.71
N GLY A 80 61.26 -27.79 -61.39
CA GLY A 80 60.35 -28.88 -61.75
C GLY A 80 59.19 -28.40 -62.62
N PRO A 81 59.10 -28.84 -63.89
CA PRO A 81 57.95 -28.56 -64.74
C PRO A 81 56.90 -29.66 -64.54
N SER A 82 55.67 -29.30 -64.18
CA SER A 82 54.55 -30.23 -64.30
C SER A 82 53.30 -29.51 -64.79
N MET A 83 53.02 -29.80 -66.05
CA MET A 83 51.79 -29.66 -66.81
C MET A 83 50.47 -29.69 -66.01
N GLY A 84 49.56 -28.80 -66.39
CA GLY A 84 48.20 -29.19 -66.78
C GLY A 84 47.13 -29.14 -65.68
N GLY A 85 46.61 -27.94 -65.39
CA GLY A 85 45.33 -27.75 -64.71
C GLY A 85 44.54 -26.61 -65.38
N PRO A 86 43.21 -26.76 -65.60
CA PRO A 86 42.42 -25.82 -66.40
C PRO A 86 42.23 -24.47 -65.71
N PRO A 87 41.99 -23.39 -66.49
CA PRO A 87 41.86 -22.03 -65.97
C PRO A 87 40.53 -21.89 -65.24
N VAL A 88 40.58 -21.80 -63.90
CA VAL A 88 39.45 -21.32 -63.11
C VAL A 88 39.40 -19.80 -63.26
N LEU A 89 38.29 -19.32 -63.81
CA LEU A 89 37.99 -17.91 -64.07
C LEU A 89 38.20 -17.08 -62.81
N GLY A 90 39.09 -16.09 -62.95
CA GLY A 90 39.47 -15.15 -61.91
C GLY A 90 38.30 -14.30 -61.45
N PHE A 91 37.99 -14.42 -60.17
CA PHE A 91 37.49 -13.29 -59.41
C PHE A 91 38.68 -12.37 -59.12
N PRO A 92 38.56 -11.05 -59.32
CA PRO A 92 39.62 -10.13 -58.96
C PRO A 92 39.83 -10.23 -57.46
N GLU A 93 40.99 -10.79 -57.10
CA GLU A 93 41.59 -10.75 -55.77
C GLU A 93 41.91 -9.28 -55.48
N VAL A 94 40.88 -8.49 -55.17
CA VAL A 94 41.05 -7.16 -54.61
C VAL A 94 41.64 -7.39 -53.23
N GLY A 95 42.96 -7.37 -53.19
CA GLY A 95 43.81 -7.46 -52.01
C GLY A 95 43.51 -6.32 -51.05
N SER A 96 42.39 -6.41 -50.35
CA SER A 96 42.18 -5.75 -49.07
C SER A 96 42.66 -6.68 -47.97
N GLY A 97 43.96 -6.99 -48.03
CA GLY A 97 44.75 -7.45 -46.91
C GLY A 97 44.86 -6.32 -45.88
N LEU A 98 43.72 -5.86 -45.35
CA LEU A 98 43.64 -5.15 -44.09
C LEU A 98 44.07 -6.18 -43.05
N LEU A 99 45.39 -6.35 -42.91
CA LEU A 99 46.04 -6.99 -41.79
C LEU A 99 45.35 -6.40 -40.56
N ARG A 100 44.44 -7.18 -39.96
CA ARG A 100 43.79 -6.80 -38.71
C ARG A 100 44.94 -6.62 -37.73
N ARG A 101 45.32 -5.38 -37.48
CA ARG A 101 46.32 -5.04 -36.48
C ARG A 101 45.70 -5.42 -35.15
N PHE A 102 46.13 -6.56 -34.61
CA PHE A 102 45.78 -6.94 -33.26
C PHE A 102 46.55 -6.00 -32.34
N PHE A 103 45.83 -5.14 -31.64
CA PHE A 103 46.40 -4.38 -30.54
C PHE A 103 46.44 -5.30 -29.33
N ARG A 104 47.61 -5.40 -28.70
CA ARG A 104 47.73 -6.06 -27.40
C ARG A 104 47.70 -4.97 -26.34
N ALA A 105 46.77 -5.11 -25.41
CA ALA A 105 46.73 -4.26 -24.22
C ALA A 105 47.17 -5.07 -23.00
N GLN A 106 48.16 -4.59 -22.27
CA GLN A 106 48.43 -5.04 -20.91
C GLN A 106 47.66 -4.12 -19.97
N VAL A 107 46.72 -4.69 -19.22
CA VAL A 107 45.90 -3.97 -18.25
C VAL A 107 46.32 -4.42 -16.86
N LEU A 108 46.80 -3.46 -16.07
CA LEU A 108 47.03 -3.64 -14.64
C LEU A 108 45.79 -3.13 -13.91
N VAL A 109 45.23 -3.97 -13.05
CA VAL A 109 44.03 -3.66 -12.27
C VAL A 109 44.43 -3.61 -10.80
N ALA A 110 44.10 -2.51 -10.12
CA ALA A 110 44.32 -2.38 -8.68
C ALA A 110 43.55 -3.45 -7.88
N PRO A 111 44.05 -3.88 -6.70
CA PRO A 111 43.32 -4.80 -5.85
C PRO A 111 42.05 -4.12 -5.29
N ILE A 112 40.97 -4.89 -5.18
CA ILE A 112 39.75 -4.47 -4.47
C ILE A 112 40.08 -4.40 -2.98
N ALA A 113 39.86 -3.23 -2.37
CA ALA A 113 40.06 -2.99 -0.95
C ALA A 113 38.75 -3.00 -0.16
N ARG A 114 37.62 -2.59 -0.77
CA ARG A 114 36.33 -2.48 -0.10
C ARG A 114 35.16 -2.78 -1.02
N LEU A 115 34.12 -3.42 -0.49
CA LEU A 115 32.84 -3.65 -1.17
C LEU A 115 31.74 -2.76 -0.57
N SER A 116 30.75 -2.41 -1.38
CA SER A 116 29.52 -1.76 -0.92
C SER A 116 28.33 -2.16 -1.79
N PHE A 117 27.12 -2.00 -1.25
CA PHE A 117 25.89 -2.27 -1.96
C PHE A 117 25.45 -1.04 -2.78
N ASN A 118 25.09 -1.28 -4.04
CA ASN A 118 24.40 -0.35 -4.89
C ASN A 118 22.98 -0.87 -5.17
N THR A 119 22.02 -0.34 -4.42
CA THR A 119 20.59 -0.62 -4.56
C THR A 119 19.83 0.66 -4.28
N ARG A 120 18.73 0.89 -5.03
CA ARG A 120 17.88 2.06 -4.85
C ARG A 120 16.94 1.88 -3.67
N ASP A 121 16.35 0.69 -3.56
CA ASP A 121 15.26 0.40 -2.64
C ASP A 121 15.65 -0.71 -1.67
N LYS A 122 15.81 -0.33 -0.40
CA LYS A 122 16.02 -1.28 0.71
C LYS A 122 14.70 -1.84 1.26
N ARG A 123 13.59 -1.50 0.61
CA ARG A 123 12.23 -1.90 0.99
C ARG A 123 11.64 -2.70 -0.16
N LEU A 124 11.18 -3.91 0.15
CA LEU A 124 10.51 -4.79 -0.82
C LEU A 124 9.10 -5.07 -0.31
N ALA A 125 8.11 -5.00 -1.19
CA ALA A 125 6.81 -5.60 -0.89
C ALA A 125 6.89 -7.13 -1.04
N ILE A 126 5.96 -7.86 -0.42
CA ILE A 126 5.79 -9.29 -0.69
C ILE A 126 5.40 -9.49 -2.17
N GLY A 127 6.11 -10.37 -2.86
CA GLY A 127 5.97 -10.61 -4.31
C GLY A 127 6.96 -9.80 -5.14
N GLN A 128 7.35 -8.62 -4.65
CA GLN A 128 8.17 -7.67 -5.40
C GLN A 128 9.58 -8.20 -5.62
N LEU A 129 10.08 -7.97 -6.85
CA LEU A 129 11.47 -8.18 -7.23
C LEU A 129 12.27 -6.89 -6.99
N GLY A 130 13.46 -7.01 -6.42
CA GLY A 130 14.42 -5.92 -6.26
C GLY A 130 15.81 -6.31 -6.75
N ASP A 131 16.46 -5.39 -7.45
CA ASP A 131 17.83 -5.53 -7.94
C ASP A 131 18.84 -5.09 -6.87
N VAL A 132 19.83 -5.95 -6.64
CA VAL A 132 20.91 -5.68 -5.68
C VAL A 132 22.23 -5.92 -6.37
N SER A 133 23.01 -4.86 -6.54
CA SER A 133 24.33 -4.92 -7.15
C SER A 133 25.42 -4.52 -6.16
N LEU A 134 26.65 -4.97 -6.41
CA LEU A 134 27.82 -4.58 -5.66
C LEU A 134 28.62 -3.53 -6.43
N ILE A 135 29.24 -2.63 -5.67
CA ILE A 135 30.30 -1.75 -6.13
C ILE A 135 31.55 -2.04 -5.30
N ALA A 136 32.71 -1.91 -5.94
CA ALA A 136 33.99 -2.09 -5.27
C ALA A 136 34.79 -0.81 -5.34
N PHE A 137 35.71 -0.67 -4.37
CA PHE A 137 36.65 0.41 -4.26
C PHE A 137 38.05 -0.14 -4.07
N ASP A 138 39.05 0.51 -4.65
CA ASP A 138 40.46 0.25 -4.37
C ASP A 138 40.93 0.98 -3.10
N GLU A 139 42.24 0.90 -2.79
CA GLU A 139 42.84 1.57 -1.64
C GLU A 139 42.79 3.11 -1.71
N GLU A 140 42.59 3.67 -2.92
CA GLU A 140 42.52 5.11 -3.18
C GLU A 140 41.06 5.60 -3.29
N GLU A 141 40.09 4.74 -2.93
CA GLU A 141 38.65 4.99 -3.05
C GLU A 141 38.15 5.18 -4.49
N ASN A 142 38.91 4.76 -5.50
CA ASN A 142 38.42 4.74 -6.88
C ASN A 142 37.41 3.61 -7.05
N MET A 143 36.29 3.93 -7.71
CA MET A 143 35.24 2.96 -8.00
C MET A 143 35.60 2.12 -9.22
N PHE A 144 35.45 0.80 -9.11
CA PHE A 144 35.57 -0.09 -10.26
C PHE A 144 34.39 0.09 -11.21
N SER A 145 34.64 0.16 -12.51
CA SER A 145 33.60 0.37 -13.53
C SER A 145 32.65 -0.82 -13.70
N SER A 146 33.13 -2.03 -13.40
CA SER A 146 32.34 -3.26 -13.44
C SER A 146 32.98 -4.34 -12.58
N LEU A 147 32.14 -5.19 -11.98
CA LEU A 147 32.52 -6.40 -11.25
C LEU A 147 32.02 -7.68 -11.95
N GLU A 148 31.53 -7.55 -13.18
CA GLU A 148 30.98 -8.68 -13.92
C GLU A 148 32.04 -9.76 -14.13
N GLY A 149 31.65 -11.01 -13.88
CA GLY A 149 32.54 -12.17 -14.02
C GLY A 149 33.27 -12.56 -12.74
N LEU A 150 33.25 -11.72 -11.70
CA LEU A 150 33.77 -12.10 -10.39
C LEU A 150 32.73 -12.93 -9.60
N PRO A 151 33.14 -14.04 -8.96
CA PRO A 151 32.26 -14.83 -8.13
C PRO A 151 32.16 -14.24 -6.72
N PHE A 152 30.94 -14.10 -6.22
CA PHE A 152 30.63 -13.63 -4.87
C PHE A 152 29.86 -14.69 -4.09
N VAL A 153 30.21 -14.88 -2.83
CA VAL A 153 29.39 -15.65 -1.88
C VAL A 153 28.37 -14.69 -1.28
N TRP A 154 27.10 -14.99 -1.53
CA TRP A 154 25.97 -14.27 -0.97
C TRP A 154 25.44 -15.02 0.24
N GLU A 155 25.16 -14.32 1.34
CA GLU A 155 24.68 -14.89 2.58
C GLU A 155 23.49 -14.06 3.08
N ILE A 156 22.38 -14.74 3.39
CA ILE A 156 21.18 -14.12 3.97
C ILE A 156 21.16 -14.45 5.47
N GLU A 157 21.26 -13.41 6.30
CA GLU A 157 21.18 -13.50 7.76
C GLU A 157 19.83 -12.97 8.25
N GLY A 158 19.05 -13.82 8.92
CA GLY A 158 17.72 -13.49 9.43
C GLY A 158 16.75 -14.66 9.26
N ASP A 159 15.46 -14.38 9.18
CA ASP A 159 14.46 -15.38 8.81
C ASP A 159 14.64 -15.78 7.34
N GLU A 160 15.01 -17.03 7.10
CA GLU A 160 15.33 -17.60 5.76
C GLU A 160 14.15 -17.51 4.77
N GLU A 161 12.93 -17.25 5.26
CA GLU A 161 11.70 -17.14 4.46
C GLU A 161 11.31 -15.70 4.11
N VAL A 162 12.06 -14.69 4.54
CA VAL A 162 11.72 -13.27 4.31
C VAL A 162 12.01 -12.86 2.86
N VAL A 163 13.17 -13.26 2.33
CA VAL A 163 13.56 -13.02 0.94
C VAL A 163 14.02 -14.31 0.28
N ALA A 164 13.75 -14.43 -1.02
CA ALA A 164 14.34 -15.45 -1.88
C ALA A 164 15.30 -14.80 -2.88
N ILE A 165 16.44 -15.46 -3.13
CA ILE A 165 17.34 -15.08 -4.23
C ILE A 165 16.82 -15.75 -5.49
N GLU A 166 16.32 -14.95 -6.43
CA GLU A 166 15.95 -15.40 -7.76
C GLU A 166 17.18 -15.41 -8.67
N GLY A 167 17.14 -16.22 -9.74
CA GLY A 167 18.21 -16.24 -10.73
C GLY A 167 18.31 -14.92 -11.49
N VAL A 168 19.51 -14.56 -11.96
CA VAL A 168 19.74 -13.31 -12.72
C VAL A 168 18.86 -13.20 -13.97
N ALA A 169 18.41 -14.32 -14.53
CA ALA A 169 17.46 -14.34 -15.66
C ALA A 169 16.07 -13.76 -15.34
N ALA A 170 15.72 -13.56 -14.07
CA ALA A 170 14.45 -12.96 -13.66
C ALA A 170 14.40 -11.43 -13.89
N ASP A 171 15.55 -10.78 -14.10
CA ASP A 171 15.64 -9.34 -14.35
C ASP A 171 16.46 -9.04 -15.62
N ALA A 172 15.85 -8.37 -16.58
CA ALA A 172 16.48 -8.02 -17.85
C ALA A 172 17.73 -7.12 -17.69
N VAL A 173 17.82 -6.31 -16.63
CA VAL A 173 18.98 -5.44 -16.38
C VAL A 173 20.14 -6.24 -15.81
N ALA A 174 19.85 -7.20 -14.93
CA ALA A 174 20.87 -8.08 -14.36
C ALA A 174 21.41 -9.09 -15.39
N ASP A 175 20.62 -9.42 -16.42
CA ASP A 175 20.80 -10.60 -17.29
C ASP A 175 21.92 -10.51 -18.35
N THR A 176 23.18 -10.34 -17.92
CA THR A 176 24.34 -10.35 -18.82
C THR A 176 24.88 -11.78 -19.05
N PRO A 177 25.41 -12.10 -20.24
CA PRO A 177 26.01 -13.42 -20.51
C PRO A 177 27.16 -13.78 -19.57
N THR A 178 27.91 -12.78 -19.10
CA THR A 178 29.01 -12.95 -18.15
C THR A 178 28.47 -13.37 -16.79
N ARG A 179 27.42 -12.71 -16.28
CA ARG A 179 26.78 -13.04 -15.01
C ARG A 179 26.15 -14.43 -15.03
N ARG A 180 25.45 -14.80 -16.12
CA ARG A 180 24.91 -16.17 -16.29
C ARG A 180 25.99 -17.24 -16.17
N ARG A 181 27.17 -17.03 -16.77
CA ARG A 181 28.28 -17.99 -16.66
C ARG A 181 28.77 -18.13 -15.22
N VAL A 182 28.84 -17.03 -14.45
CA VAL A 182 29.20 -17.10 -13.03
C VAL A 182 28.15 -17.87 -12.24
N GLU A 183 26.86 -17.64 -12.49
CA GLU A 183 25.78 -18.40 -11.83
C GLU A 183 25.79 -19.88 -12.20
N GLU A 184 26.07 -20.22 -13.46
CA GLU A 184 26.20 -21.59 -13.94
C GLU A 184 27.37 -22.31 -13.26
N ILE A 185 28.53 -21.63 -13.15
CA ILE A 185 29.70 -22.15 -12.42
C ILE A 185 29.37 -22.34 -10.94
N GLY A 186 28.77 -21.34 -10.30
CA GLY A 186 28.38 -21.42 -8.88
C GLY A 186 27.37 -22.53 -8.61
N SER A 187 26.39 -22.72 -9.50
CA SER A 187 25.39 -23.78 -9.39
C SER A 187 25.99 -25.16 -9.65
N SER A 188 26.91 -25.29 -10.61
CA SER A 188 27.63 -26.53 -10.90
C SER A 188 28.54 -26.95 -9.74
N GLN A 189 29.21 -25.98 -9.11
CA GLN A 189 30.05 -26.23 -7.94
C GLN A 189 29.21 -26.67 -6.73
N ALA A 190 28.07 -26.02 -6.49
CA ALA A 190 27.12 -26.44 -5.46
C ALA A 190 26.59 -27.85 -5.72
N PHE A 191 26.28 -28.18 -6.98
CA PHE A 191 25.86 -29.52 -7.38
C PHE A 191 26.94 -30.58 -7.14
N LEU A 192 28.19 -30.29 -7.50
CA LEU A 192 29.31 -31.21 -7.31
C LEU A 192 29.61 -31.45 -5.83
N LEU A 193 29.61 -30.38 -5.01
CA LEU A 193 29.71 -30.50 -3.55
C LEU A 193 28.56 -31.32 -2.96
N HIS A 194 27.33 -31.11 -3.46
CA HIS A 194 26.17 -31.88 -3.02
C HIS A 194 26.29 -33.37 -3.40
N GLN A 195 26.73 -33.68 -4.62
CA GLN A 195 26.96 -35.05 -5.09
C GLN A 195 28.04 -35.74 -4.27
N GLN A 196 29.15 -35.06 -3.98
CA GLN A 196 30.21 -35.59 -3.12
C GLN A 196 29.71 -35.85 -1.69
N GLN A 197 28.91 -34.93 -1.15
CA GLN A 197 28.30 -35.09 0.17
C GLN A 197 27.32 -36.28 0.21
N GLN A 198 26.52 -36.49 -0.84
CA GLN A 198 25.64 -37.67 -0.92
C GLN A 198 26.43 -38.99 -0.94
N GLN A 199 27.54 -39.05 -1.67
CA GLN A 199 28.39 -40.26 -1.68
C GLN A 199 28.98 -40.55 -0.30
N GLN A 200 29.43 -39.52 0.42
CA GLN A 200 29.91 -39.68 1.80
C GLN A 200 28.79 -40.11 2.76
N GLN A 201 27.57 -39.56 2.58
CA GLN A 201 26.42 -39.94 3.40
C GLN A 201 26.00 -41.39 3.18
N GLN A 202 26.09 -41.94 1.96
CA GLN A 202 25.79 -43.36 1.72
C GLN A 202 26.79 -44.28 2.44
N GLN A 203 28.08 -43.92 2.47
CA GLN A 203 29.09 -44.67 3.22
C GLN A 203 28.86 -44.57 4.73
N GLN A 204 28.46 -43.39 5.22
CA GLN A 204 28.13 -43.20 6.63
C GLN A 204 26.80 -43.85 7.04
N GLN A 205 25.77 -43.89 6.18
CA GLN A 205 24.49 -44.54 6.49
C GLN A 205 24.65 -46.05 6.68
N GLN A 206 25.58 -46.70 5.98
CA GLN A 206 25.92 -48.10 6.24
C GLN A 206 26.52 -48.30 7.65
N GLN A 207 27.24 -47.30 8.16
CA GLN A 207 27.79 -47.33 9.53
C GLN A 207 26.80 -46.81 10.59
N GLN A 208 25.89 -45.92 10.22
CA GLN A 208 24.94 -45.22 11.10
C GLN A 208 23.55 -45.86 11.18
N GLN A 209 23.18 -46.80 10.30
CA GLN A 209 21.97 -47.62 10.49
C GLN A 209 22.01 -48.41 11.81
N GLN A 210 23.19 -48.59 12.42
CA GLN A 210 23.33 -49.13 13.77
C GLN A 210 23.24 -48.10 14.91
N GLN A 211 23.23 -46.77 14.64
CA GLN A 211 23.26 -45.74 15.70
C GLN A 211 22.34 -44.51 15.53
N GLN A 212 21.67 -44.24 14.40
CA GLN A 212 21.05 -42.91 14.15
C GLN A 212 19.62 -42.90 13.62
N GLN A 213 18.69 -43.57 14.31
CA GLN A 213 17.28 -43.12 14.28
C GLN A 213 17.04 -41.86 15.16
N GLN A 214 18.03 -41.37 15.93
CA GLN A 214 17.83 -40.26 16.89
C GLN A 214 18.56 -38.93 16.55
N GLN A 215 19.39 -38.86 15.50
CA GLN A 215 20.11 -37.61 15.12
C GLN A 215 19.57 -36.95 13.84
N GLN A 216 18.50 -37.50 13.25
CA GLN A 216 17.88 -36.98 12.03
C GLN A 216 17.17 -35.62 12.20
N GLU A 217 16.95 -35.12 13.42
CA GLU A 217 16.11 -33.93 13.67
C GLU A 217 16.87 -32.62 13.90
N GLN A 218 18.15 -32.64 14.29
CA GLN A 218 18.91 -31.41 14.62
C GLN A 218 19.83 -30.92 13.48
N LYS A 219 20.02 -31.72 12.43
CA LYS A 219 21.04 -31.49 11.39
C LYS A 219 20.50 -30.94 10.07
N MET A 220 19.17 -30.90 9.91
CA MET A 220 18.48 -29.99 9.01
C MET A 220 17.92 -28.89 9.93
N LYS A 221 18.25 -27.61 9.86
CA LYS A 221 18.01 -26.73 8.72
C LYS A 221 18.42 -25.31 9.15
N LYS A 222 19.73 -25.07 9.25
CA LYS A 222 20.31 -23.72 9.19
C LYS A 222 21.04 -23.64 7.85
N ARG A 223 20.28 -23.84 6.77
CA ARG A 223 20.81 -23.66 5.42
C ARG A 223 20.63 -22.18 5.17
N ALA A 224 21.52 -21.38 5.76
CA ALA A 224 21.79 -20.06 5.23
C ALA A 224 21.92 -20.24 3.72
N ILE A 225 21.06 -19.57 2.96
CA ILE A 225 21.04 -19.64 1.51
C ILE A 225 22.36 -18.99 1.07
N SER A 226 23.42 -19.78 1.10
CA SER A 226 24.75 -19.38 0.71
C SER A 226 25.05 -19.99 -0.63
N GLY A 227 25.30 -19.13 -1.60
CA GLY A 227 25.52 -19.51 -2.98
C GLY A 227 26.54 -18.60 -3.61
N ILE A 228 27.36 -19.18 -4.48
CA ILE A 228 28.20 -18.40 -5.37
C ILE A 228 27.32 -17.86 -6.49
N ARG A 229 27.31 -16.53 -6.65
CA ARG A 229 26.57 -15.78 -7.67
C ARG A 229 27.45 -14.67 -8.23
N SER A 230 26.91 -13.91 -9.17
CA SER A 230 27.57 -12.76 -9.77
C SER A 230 27.60 -11.54 -8.82
N ASP A 231 28.10 -10.41 -9.32
CA ASP A 231 28.13 -9.12 -8.65
C ASP A 231 26.74 -8.52 -8.40
N ALA A 232 25.72 -9.02 -9.11
CA ALA A 232 24.33 -8.66 -8.93
C ALA A 232 23.47 -9.91 -8.65
N ILE A 233 22.43 -9.71 -7.84
CA ILE A 233 21.38 -10.70 -7.58
C ILE A 233 20.00 -10.02 -7.63
N VAL A 234 18.98 -10.84 -7.85
CA VAL A 234 17.58 -10.43 -7.77
C VAL A 234 16.99 -10.99 -6.47
N LEU A 235 16.43 -10.12 -5.64
CA LEU A 235 15.73 -10.52 -4.42
C LEU A 235 14.23 -10.47 -4.65
N ARG A 236 13.51 -11.50 -4.19
CA ARG A 236 12.04 -11.50 -4.10
C ARG A 236 11.62 -11.41 -2.65
N GLY A 237 10.74 -10.47 -2.31
CA GLY A 237 10.08 -10.45 -1.00
C GLY A 237 9.11 -11.63 -0.88
N VAL A 238 9.32 -12.53 0.08
CA VAL A 238 8.47 -13.73 0.27
C VAL A 238 7.56 -13.57 1.50
N LYS A 239 8.11 -13.02 2.59
CA LYS A 239 7.39 -12.87 3.86
C LYS A 239 7.80 -11.56 4.52
N THR A 240 6.88 -10.96 5.27
CA THR A 240 7.17 -9.76 6.06
C THR A 240 8.30 -10.01 7.05
N GLY A 241 9.29 -9.13 7.09
CA GLY A 241 10.38 -9.21 8.04
C GLY A 241 11.57 -8.31 7.69
N ARG A 242 12.63 -8.47 8.46
CA ARG A 242 13.90 -7.76 8.29
C ARG A 242 15.00 -8.78 8.06
N VAL A 243 15.88 -8.51 7.11
CA VAL A 243 16.92 -9.47 6.72
C VAL A 243 18.19 -8.76 6.31
N TRP A 244 19.33 -9.27 6.77
CA TRP A 244 20.64 -8.78 6.37
C TRP A 244 21.13 -9.58 5.18
N VAL A 245 21.43 -8.89 4.09
CA VAL A 245 22.07 -9.47 2.91
C VAL A 245 23.54 -9.13 2.96
N ARG A 246 24.38 -10.15 2.93
CA ARG A 246 25.84 -10.03 2.97
C ARG A 246 26.43 -10.60 1.69
N ALA A 247 27.47 -9.95 1.19
CA ALA A 247 28.20 -10.42 0.03
C ALA A 247 29.70 -10.27 0.23
N ARG A 248 30.44 -11.30 -0.13
CA ARG A 248 31.91 -11.33 -0.10
C ARG A 248 32.46 -11.92 -1.38
N LEU A 249 33.66 -11.52 -1.77
CA LEU A 249 34.37 -12.18 -2.88
C LEU A 249 34.62 -13.65 -2.53
N ALA A 250 34.34 -14.55 -3.48
CA ALA A 250 34.54 -15.99 -3.30
C ALA A 250 36.00 -16.43 -3.50
N LEU A 251 36.84 -15.53 -4.02
CA LEU A 251 38.24 -15.75 -4.33
C LEU A 251 39.10 -15.67 -3.06
N ASP A 252 40.00 -16.66 -2.87
CA ASP A 252 40.84 -16.77 -1.67
C ASP A 252 41.82 -15.59 -1.52
N GLU A 253 42.25 -14.99 -2.64
CA GLU A 253 43.16 -13.83 -2.64
C GLU A 253 42.52 -12.59 -2.01
N TYR A 254 41.19 -12.52 -1.97
CA TYR A 254 40.42 -11.41 -1.43
C TYR A 254 39.81 -11.72 -0.06
N ARG A 255 40.31 -12.76 0.64
CA ARG A 255 39.82 -13.12 1.98
C ARG A 255 39.98 -12.00 3.01
N SER A 256 40.90 -11.07 2.80
CA SER A 256 41.10 -9.90 3.66
C SER A 256 40.09 -8.78 3.42
N VAL A 257 39.31 -8.82 2.34
CA VAL A 257 38.28 -7.81 2.05
C VAL A 257 37.02 -8.15 2.84
N ASP A 258 36.56 -7.20 3.64
CA ASP A 258 35.36 -7.37 4.45
C ASP A 258 34.11 -7.57 3.59
N ALA A 259 33.20 -8.42 4.07
CA ALA A 259 31.91 -8.63 3.43
C ALA A 259 31.07 -7.33 3.51
N ALA A 260 30.52 -6.90 2.38
CA ALA A 260 29.50 -5.86 2.38
C ALA A 260 28.23 -6.39 3.05
N SER A 261 27.52 -5.56 3.81
CA SER A 261 26.22 -5.90 4.41
C SER A 261 25.19 -4.79 4.19
N VAL A 262 23.93 -5.17 3.98
CA VAL A 262 22.80 -4.26 3.87
C VAL A 262 21.55 -4.87 4.50
N LEU A 263 20.78 -4.05 5.22
CA LEU A 263 19.49 -4.45 5.81
C LEU A 263 18.36 -4.19 4.82
N PHE A 264 17.62 -5.23 4.47
CA PHE A 264 16.38 -5.14 3.71
C PHE A 264 15.17 -5.26 4.64
N LEU A 265 14.13 -4.49 4.31
CA LEU A 265 12.82 -4.55 4.95
C LEU A 265 11.82 -5.12 3.93
N VAL A 266 11.32 -6.32 4.18
CA VAL A 266 10.20 -6.86 3.42
C VAL A 266 8.92 -6.53 4.17
N HIS A 267 8.01 -5.81 3.52
CA HIS A 267 6.78 -5.34 4.13
C HIS A 267 5.56 -5.86 3.37
N GLU A 268 4.48 -6.03 4.12
CA GLU A 268 3.18 -6.33 3.57
C GLU A 268 2.48 -5.00 3.33
N VAL A 269 2.05 -4.74 2.09
CA VAL A 269 1.34 -3.50 1.80
C VAL A 269 -0.05 -3.62 2.42
N VAL A 270 -0.27 -2.89 3.51
CA VAL A 270 -1.54 -2.88 4.24
C VAL A 270 -2.17 -1.50 4.17
N ALA A 271 -3.50 -1.47 4.06
CA ALA A 271 -4.29 -0.25 4.06
C ALA A 271 -5.35 -0.30 5.17
N LEU A 272 -5.44 0.78 5.92
CA LEU A 272 -6.44 0.95 6.96
C LEU A 272 -7.73 1.50 6.36
N SER A 273 -8.87 0.87 6.66
CA SER A 273 -10.18 1.25 6.15
C SER A 273 -11.19 1.36 7.30
N PRO A 274 -11.94 2.48 7.38
CA PRO A 274 -11.83 3.67 6.54
C PRO A 274 -10.60 4.52 6.90
N SER A 275 -10.08 5.31 5.95
CA SER A 275 -8.89 6.17 6.18
C SER A 275 -9.22 7.55 6.73
N ASN A 276 -10.44 8.06 6.48
CA ASN A 276 -10.95 9.32 7.03
C ASN A 276 -12.39 9.11 7.49
N ILE A 277 -12.69 9.47 8.73
CA ILE A 277 -13.93 9.10 9.39
C ILE A 277 -14.46 10.28 10.20
N LEU A 278 -15.75 10.57 10.06
CA LEU A 278 -16.47 11.52 10.91
C LEU A 278 -17.40 10.72 11.82
N LEU A 279 -17.25 10.87 13.14
CA LEU A 279 -17.99 10.10 14.13
C LEU A 279 -18.69 11.01 15.14
N PRO A 280 -19.95 10.73 15.51
CA PRO A 280 -20.54 11.34 16.68
C PRO A 280 -20.00 10.71 17.98
N PRO A 281 -20.12 11.40 19.12
CA PRO A 281 -19.73 10.85 20.41
C PRO A 281 -20.58 9.61 20.76
N GLY A 282 -19.99 8.64 21.45
CA GLY A 282 -20.64 7.37 21.77
C GLY A 282 -20.63 6.33 20.64
N THR A 283 -20.05 6.64 19.47
CA THR A 283 -20.01 5.70 18.34
C THR A 283 -19.03 4.56 18.60
N ILE A 284 -19.44 3.35 18.21
CA ILE A 284 -18.58 2.17 18.13
C ILE A 284 -18.46 1.79 16.65
N LEU A 285 -17.24 1.76 16.13
CA LEU A 285 -16.93 1.47 14.73
C LEU A 285 -15.87 0.36 14.63
N GLN A 286 -16.11 -0.63 13.79
CA GLN A 286 -15.09 -1.61 13.45
C GLN A 286 -14.19 -1.10 12.31
N MET A 287 -12.90 -0.95 12.60
CA MET A 287 -11.84 -0.71 11.61
C MET A 287 -11.45 -2.02 10.92
N PHE A 288 -11.07 -1.93 9.66
CA PHE A 288 -10.57 -3.06 8.87
C PHE A 288 -9.17 -2.79 8.36
N LEU A 289 -8.32 -3.81 8.41
CA LEU A 289 -7.01 -3.79 7.78
C LEU A 289 -7.07 -4.67 6.52
N TRP A 290 -6.70 -4.09 5.38
CA TRP A 290 -6.69 -4.76 4.09
C TRP A 290 -5.25 -4.99 3.65
N ARG A 291 -4.91 -6.24 3.35
CA ARG A 291 -3.70 -6.61 2.62
C ARG A 291 -3.92 -6.33 1.14
N LEU A 292 -3.01 -5.56 0.55
CA LEU A 292 -3.01 -5.23 -0.87
C LEU A 292 -1.95 -6.09 -1.58
N TRP A 293 -2.36 -6.81 -2.61
CA TRP A 293 -1.50 -7.64 -3.44
C TRP A 293 -1.14 -6.91 -4.75
N GLU A 294 -0.03 -7.30 -5.38
CA GLU A 294 0.42 -6.70 -6.65
C GLU A 294 -0.57 -6.92 -7.80
N ASP A 295 -1.38 -7.99 -7.76
CA ASP A 295 -2.44 -8.27 -8.72
C ASP A 295 -3.71 -7.43 -8.49
N GLY A 296 -3.67 -6.49 -7.54
CA GLY A 296 -4.79 -5.64 -7.16
C GLY A 296 -5.81 -6.33 -6.26
N ARG A 297 -5.60 -7.59 -5.87
CA ARG A 297 -6.48 -8.26 -4.91
C ARG A 297 -6.34 -7.61 -3.54
N GLN A 298 -7.46 -7.56 -2.83
CA GLN A 298 -7.53 -7.09 -1.47
C GLN A 298 -8.00 -8.23 -0.57
N GLU A 299 -7.22 -8.53 0.46
CA GLU A 299 -7.55 -9.57 1.44
C GLU A 299 -7.73 -8.92 2.81
N ARG A 300 -8.84 -9.20 3.48
CA ARG A 300 -9.08 -8.68 4.83
C ARG A 300 -8.21 -9.44 5.84
N VAL A 301 -7.37 -8.72 6.58
CA VAL A 301 -6.56 -9.30 7.66
C VAL A 301 -7.48 -9.69 8.83
N ARG A 302 -7.27 -10.88 9.38
CA ARG A 302 -8.02 -11.35 10.57
C ARG A 302 -7.47 -10.68 11.83
N LEU A 303 -8.37 -10.10 12.63
CA LEU A 303 -8.06 -9.42 13.89
C LEU A 303 -8.74 -10.16 15.07
N PRO A 304 -8.15 -10.17 16.27
CA PRO A 304 -6.85 -9.57 16.62
C PRO A 304 -5.69 -10.37 16.03
N SER A 305 -4.59 -9.68 15.69
CA SER A 305 -3.37 -10.31 15.19
C SER A 305 -2.17 -9.74 15.93
N PRO A 306 -1.27 -10.59 16.49
CA PRO A 306 -0.11 -10.14 17.25
C PRO A 306 0.93 -9.39 16.39
N ALA A 307 0.80 -9.48 15.07
CA ALA A 307 1.65 -8.74 14.13
C ALA A 307 1.30 -7.25 14.06
N PHE A 308 0.16 -6.82 14.63
CA PHE A 308 -0.30 -5.45 14.55
C PHE A 308 -0.62 -4.89 15.93
N GLU A 309 -0.08 -3.72 16.21
CA GLU A 309 -0.33 -2.93 17.41
C GLU A 309 -1.23 -1.75 17.06
N TRP A 310 -2.33 -1.59 17.79
CA TRP A 310 -3.30 -0.51 17.56
C TRP A 310 -3.13 0.59 18.59
N SER A 311 -3.24 1.84 18.16
CA SER A 311 -3.30 2.98 19.05
C SER A 311 -4.24 4.05 18.53
N ALA A 312 -4.82 4.84 19.43
CA ALA A 312 -5.63 5.99 19.10
C ALA A 312 -5.11 7.20 19.87
N GLU A 313 -4.82 8.27 19.13
CA GLU A 313 -4.31 9.52 19.68
C GLU A 313 -5.31 10.64 19.38
N THR A 314 -5.64 11.45 20.38
CA THR A 314 -6.44 12.67 20.17
C THR A 314 -5.46 13.81 19.89
N LEU A 315 -5.57 14.43 18.72
CA LEU A 315 -4.72 15.56 18.35
C LEU A 315 -5.24 16.83 19.03
N PRO A 316 -4.43 17.53 19.84
CA PRO A 316 -4.83 18.82 20.37
C PRO A 316 -5.00 19.81 19.21
N LEU A 317 -6.07 20.60 19.24
CA LEU A 317 -6.21 21.75 18.35
C LEU A 317 -5.10 22.75 18.72
N GLU A 318 -4.38 23.33 17.77
CA GLU A 318 -3.14 24.11 18.03
C GLU A 318 -3.34 25.27 19.03
N ASP A 319 -4.55 25.82 19.14
CA ASP A 319 -4.90 26.88 20.08
C ASP A 319 -5.25 26.38 21.50
N ALA A 320 -5.40 25.06 21.69
CA ALA A 320 -5.84 24.43 22.94
C ALA A 320 -4.71 23.76 23.73
N ALA A 321 -3.44 24.01 23.38
CA ALA A 321 -2.28 23.40 24.05
C ALA A 321 -2.26 23.63 25.58
N ALA A 322 -2.79 24.77 26.04
CA ALA A 322 -2.92 25.08 27.47
C ALA A 322 -4.01 24.24 28.18
N ALA A 323 -5.08 23.85 27.48
CA ALA A 323 -6.16 23.04 28.04
C ALA A 323 -5.79 21.54 28.10
N ALA A 324 -4.93 21.08 27.18
CA ALA A 324 -4.49 19.68 27.13
C ALA A 324 -3.73 19.25 28.39
N ALA A 325 -2.96 20.15 29.02
CA ALA A 325 -2.22 19.85 30.25
C ALA A 325 -3.12 19.57 31.47
N ALA A 326 -4.34 20.11 31.50
CA ALA A 326 -5.29 19.91 32.59
C ALA A 326 -6.11 18.61 32.44
N ALA A 327 -6.11 17.99 31.25
CA ALA A 327 -6.93 16.82 30.93
C ALA A 327 -6.22 15.47 31.14
N ALA A 328 -5.01 15.46 31.73
CA ALA A 328 -4.18 14.26 31.86
C ALA A 328 -4.86 13.07 32.59
N ASP A 329 -5.83 13.35 33.47
CA ASP A 329 -6.57 12.33 34.23
C ASP A 329 -7.92 11.92 33.60
N SER A 330 -8.32 12.55 32.48
CA SER A 330 -9.58 12.22 31.81
C SER A 330 -9.42 10.99 30.92
N PRO A 331 -10.41 10.07 30.85
CA PRO A 331 -10.35 8.95 29.93
C PRO A 331 -10.20 9.46 28.48
N PRO A 332 -9.37 8.83 27.65
CA PRO A 332 -9.15 9.28 26.28
C PRO A 332 -10.46 9.22 25.50
N LEU A 333 -10.75 10.28 24.74
CA LEU A 333 -11.94 10.37 23.89
C LEU A 333 -12.01 9.22 22.88
N LEU A 334 -10.86 8.85 22.30
CA LEU A 334 -10.75 7.76 21.36
C LEU A 334 -10.09 6.57 22.04
N GLN A 335 -10.74 5.42 21.96
CA GLN A 335 -10.19 4.14 22.40
C GLN A 335 -10.28 3.16 21.25
N ILE A 336 -9.22 2.40 21.02
CA ILE A 336 -9.23 1.32 20.03
C ILE A 336 -8.77 0.02 20.68
N THR A 337 -9.47 -1.07 20.36
CA THR A 337 -9.10 -2.42 20.79
C THR A 337 -8.14 -3.08 19.78
N ASP A 338 -7.46 -4.15 20.19
CA ASP A 338 -6.61 -4.96 19.29
C ASP A 338 -7.39 -5.65 18.17
N SER A 339 -8.70 -5.78 18.33
CA SER A 339 -9.60 -6.25 17.28
C SER A 339 -9.94 -5.18 16.25
N GLY A 340 -9.45 -3.94 16.41
CA GLY A 340 -9.76 -2.80 15.57
C GLY A 340 -11.12 -2.16 15.86
N VAL A 341 -11.71 -2.38 17.05
CA VAL A 341 -12.97 -1.70 17.42
C VAL A 341 -12.62 -0.34 18.01
N LEU A 342 -12.97 0.71 17.29
CA LEU A 342 -12.85 2.11 17.69
C LEU A 342 -14.11 2.53 18.46
N SER A 343 -13.92 3.02 19.67
CA SER A 343 -14.97 3.58 20.53
C SER A 343 -14.71 5.07 20.76
N VAL A 344 -15.73 5.88 20.55
CA VAL A 344 -15.70 7.33 20.84
C VAL A 344 -16.42 7.56 22.17
N GLY A 345 -15.70 8.06 23.17
CA GLY A 345 -16.25 8.39 24.48
C GLY A 345 -17.31 9.50 24.44
N PRO A 346 -18.14 9.61 25.49
CA PRO A 346 -19.11 10.69 25.60
C PRO A 346 -18.40 12.04 25.82
N LEU A 347 -18.83 13.08 25.10
CA LEU A 347 -18.30 14.44 25.21
C LEU A 347 -18.81 15.21 26.46
N GLN A 348 -19.52 14.52 27.36
CA GLN A 348 -20.35 15.11 28.42
C GLN A 348 -19.57 15.98 29.41
N GLN A 349 -18.31 15.64 29.69
CA GLN A 349 -17.49 16.38 30.64
C GLN A 349 -16.98 17.72 30.06
N GLN A 350 -16.77 17.78 28.74
CA GLN A 350 -16.30 19.00 28.08
C GLN A 350 -17.45 19.98 27.79
N GLN A 351 -18.66 19.45 27.55
CA GLN A 351 -19.85 20.26 27.30
C GLN A 351 -20.20 21.14 28.51
N GLN A 352 -20.01 20.66 29.75
CA GLN A 352 -20.28 21.46 30.95
C GLN A 352 -19.33 22.66 31.11
N GLN A 353 -18.08 22.55 30.67
CA GLN A 353 -17.14 23.68 30.73
C GLN A 353 -17.36 24.71 29.61
N GLN A 354 -17.88 24.29 28.46
CA GLN A 354 -18.04 25.18 27.30
C GLN A 354 -19.38 25.90 27.21
N GLN A 355 -20.40 25.48 27.98
CA GLN A 355 -21.69 26.19 28.06
C GLN A 355 -21.57 27.66 28.47
N GLN A 356 -20.42 28.11 28.99
CA GLN A 356 -20.24 29.49 29.42
C GLN A 356 -19.63 30.42 28.36
N ASN A 357 -19.01 29.97 27.26
CA ASN A 357 -18.18 30.90 26.46
C ASN A 357 -18.09 30.75 24.92
N SER A 358 -18.73 29.78 24.25
CA SER A 358 -18.62 29.76 22.77
C SER A 358 -19.75 29.06 22.04
N SER A 359 -20.24 29.69 20.97
CA SER A 359 -21.25 29.17 20.04
C SER A 359 -20.71 28.20 18.98
N PHE A 360 -19.44 27.78 19.07
CA PHE A 360 -18.82 26.95 18.04
C PHE A 360 -18.97 25.46 18.33
N PRO A 361 -19.28 24.63 17.31
CA PRO A 361 -19.34 23.18 17.47
C PRO A 361 -17.95 22.64 17.86
N VAL A 362 -17.92 21.82 18.90
CA VAL A 362 -16.68 21.16 19.35
C VAL A 362 -16.26 20.17 18.27
N LEU A 363 -15.15 20.48 17.60
CA LEU A 363 -14.51 19.58 16.65
C LEU A 363 -13.25 19.04 17.28
N GLN A 364 -13.26 17.74 17.58
CA GLN A 364 -12.06 17.03 18.04
C GLN A 364 -11.51 16.22 16.88
N ARG A 365 -10.19 16.27 16.71
CA ARG A 365 -9.46 15.46 15.73
C ARG A 365 -8.68 14.40 16.48
N GLY A 366 -8.59 13.23 15.90
CA GLY A 366 -7.71 12.18 16.36
C GLY A 366 -7.19 11.35 15.21
N VAL A 367 -6.20 10.53 15.51
CA VAL A 367 -5.58 9.61 14.58
C VAL A 367 -5.66 8.23 15.20
N VAL A 368 -6.24 7.31 14.45
CA VAL A 368 -6.16 5.88 14.74
C VAL A 368 -4.99 5.36 13.95
N SER A 369 -4.09 4.64 14.61
CA SER A 369 -2.93 4.06 13.96
C SER A 369 -2.82 2.57 14.19
N CYS A 370 -2.30 1.88 13.18
CA CYS A 370 -2.03 0.45 13.20
C CYS A 370 -0.57 0.25 12.80
N ARG A 371 0.24 -0.25 13.73
CA ARG A 371 1.68 -0.45 13.54
C ARG A 371 1.97 -1.94 13.36
N ASP A 372 2.60 -2.31 12.25
CA ASP A 372 3.13 -3.67 12.06
C ASP A 372 4.37 -3.85 12.95
N THR A 373 4.30 -4.74 13.93
CA THR A 373 5.38 -4.97 14.91
C THR A 373 6.61 -5.63 14.29
N ARG A 374 6.46 -6.29 13.14
CA ARG A 374 7.55 -6.98 12.42
C ARG A 374 8.41 -5.99 11.64
N THR A 375 7.79 -4.99 11.03
CA THR A 375 8.45 -4.00 10.17
C THR A 375 8.66 -2.66 10.84
N GLY A 376 7.80 -2.31 11.80
CA GLY A 376 7.70 -0.99 12.42
C GLY A 376 6.88 0.01 11.60
N GLU A 377 6.31 -0.39 10.45
CA GLU A 377 5.51 0.48 9.61
C GLU A 377 4.16 0.82 10.26
N GLN A 378 3.69 2.03 10.08
CA GLN A 378 2.47 2.54 10.72
C GLN A 378 1.50 3.04 9.65
N GLN A 379 0.29 2.50 9.67
CA GLN A 379 -0.85 3.02 8.92
C GLN A 379 -1.67 3.94 9.82
N GLN A 380 -2.26 4.99 9.24
CA GLN A 380 -3.03 5.99 9.98
C GLN A 380 -4.39 6.21 9.31
N ALA A 381 -5.41 6.40 10.14
CA ALA A 381 -6.73 6.87 9.75
C ALA A 381 -7.07 8.11 10.58
N HIS A 382 -7.56 9.14 9.92
CA HIS A 382 -7.99 10.37 10.57
C HIS A 382 -9.44 10.22 11.04
N VAL A 383 -9.66 10.51 12.31
CA VAL A 383 -10.98 10.50 12.95
C VAL A 383 -11.32 11.91 13.37
N ILE A 384 -12.44 12.42 12.89
CA ILE A 384 -13.01 13.69 13.29
C ILE A 384 -14.23 13.35 14.14
N VAL A 385 -14.21 13.78 15.40
CA VAL A 385 -15.35 13.67 16.29
C VAL A 385 -16.09 15.01 16.29
N THR A 386 -17.37 14.97 15.94
CA THR A 386 -18.21 16.16 15.89
C THR A 386 -19.59 15.87 16.49
N LEU A 387 -20.17 16.86 17.16
CA LEU A 387 -21.56 16.81 17.57
C LEU A 387 -22.42 17.11 16.33
N PRO A 388 -23.22 16.14 15.84
CA PRO A 388 -24.09 16.40 14.70
C PRO A 388 -25.14 17.45 15.10
N THR A 389 -25.38 18.43 14.21
CA THR A 389 -26.44 19.43 14.41
C THR A 389 -27.81 18.85 14.09
N SER A 390 -27.85 17.90 13.14
CA SER A 390 -29.04 17.12 12.84
C SER A 390 -28.66 15.75 12.27
N ILE A 391 -29.55 14.79 12.48
CA ILE A 391 -29.49 13.45 11.88
C ILE A 391 -30.63 13.36 10.88
N ASN A 392 -30.31 13.26 9.60
CA ASN A 392 -31.30 13.07 8.55
C ASN A 392 -31.46 11.57 8.30
N ILE A 393 -32.61 11.03 8.64
CA ILE A 393 -32.94 9.62 8.36
C ILE A 393 -33.81 9.60 7.11
N PHE A 394 -33.25 9.06 6.04
CA PHE A 394 -34.00 8.74 4.84
C PHE A 394 -34.51 7.32 4.97
N TYR A 395 -35.76 7.07 4.59
CA TYR A 395 -36.30 5.73 4.49
C TYR A 395 -37.00 5.57 3.16
N GLN A 396 -36.93 4.37 2.59
CA GLN A 396 -37.67 4.07 1.37
C GLN A 396 -38.22 2.65 1.41
N ASP A 397 -39.48 2.52 0.97
CA ASP A 397 -40.18 1.24 0.82
C ASP A 397 -39.51 0.45 -0.32
N THR A 398 -39.09 -0.78 -0.04
CA THR A 398 -38.42 -1.64 -1.04
C THR A 398 -39.29 -1.90 -2.27
N GLN A 399 -40.62 -1.87 -2.13
CA GLN A 399 -41.54 -1.98 -3.27
C GLN A 399 -41.42 -0.77 -4.20
N THR A 400 -41.32 0.43 -3.64
CA THR A 400 -41.14 1.65 -4.44
C THR A 400 -39.76 1.66 -5.09
N LEU A 401 -38.72 1.22 -4.37
CA LEU A 401 -37.38 1.05 -4.91
C LEU A 401 -37.33 0.06 -6.07
N SER A 402 -38.13 -1.02 -6.03
CA SER A 402 -38.17 -2.03 -7.10
C SER A 402 -38.54 -1.47 -8.48
N SER A 403 -39.26 -0.35 -8.53
CA SER A 403 -39.59 0.34 -9.79
C SER A 403 -38.39 1.09 -10.37
N HIS A 404 -37.43 1.49 -9.54
CA HIS A 404 -36.30 2.32 -9.92
C HIS A 404 -35.28 1.54 -10.77
N ALA A 405 -34.76 2.16 -11.82
CA ALA A 405 -33.83 1.51 -12.75
C ALA A 405 -32.53 1.08 -12.06
N VAL A 406 -31.97 1.95 -11.20
CA VAL A 406 -30.76 1.67 -10.43
C VAL A 406 -30.94 0.47 -9.51
N TRP A 407 -32.08 0.38 -8.83
CA TRP A 407 -32.39 -0.76 -7.96
C TRP A 407 -32.51 -2.05 -8.77
N ARG A 408 -33.20 -2.02 -9.91
CA ARG A 408 -33.31 -3.19 -10.80
C ARG A 408 -31.94 -3.65 -11.30
N GLN A 409 -31.04 -2.72 -11.61
CA GLN A 409 -29.66 -3.04 -11.99
C GLN A 409 -28.89 -3.67 -10.83
N ALA A 410 -28.95 -3.08 -9.64
CA ALA A 410 -28.29 -3.62 -8.44
C ALA A 410 -28.83 -5.01 -8.07
N ALA A 411 -30.15 -5.20 -8.13
CA ALA A 411 -30.80 -6.47 -7.88
C ALA A 411 -30.42 -7.53 -8.92
N ALA A 412 -30.38 -7.19 -10.20
CA ALA A 412 -29.93 -8.09 -11.26
C ALA A 412 -28.46 -8.49 -11.09
N ALA A 413 -27.58 -7.55 -10.72
CA ALA A 413 -26.18 -7.81 -10.45
C ALA A 413 -25.99 -8.71 -9.21
N ALA A 414 -26.74 -8.45 -8.13
CA ALA A 414 -26.74 -9.28 -6.93
C ALA A 414 -27.22 -10.71 -7.23
N ALA A 415 -28.31 -10.87 -7.99
CA ALA A 415 -28.81 -12.17 -8.41
C ALA A 415 -27.79 -12.93 -9.29
N ALA A 416 -27.12 -12.23 -10.21
CA ALA A 416 -26.05 -12.81 -11.02
C ALA A 416 -24.86 -13.27 -10.18
N ALA A 417 -24.48 -12.51 -9.13
CA ALA A 417 -23.41 -12.87 -8.21
C ALA A 417 -23.80 -14.07 -7.30
N ALA A 418 -25.05 -14.12 -6.83
CA ALA A 418 -25.59 -15.23 -6.05
C ALA A 418 -25.57 -16.54 -6.87
N ASN A 419 -26.03 -16.50 -8.13
CA ASN A 419 -26.02 -17.64 -9.03
C ASN A 419 -24.61 -18.19 -9.35
N ARG A 420 -23.58 -17.34 -9.31
CA ARG A 420 -22.17 -17.76 -9.45
C ARG A 420 -21.65 -18.48 -8.20
N SER A 421 -22.27 -18.21 -7.03
CA SER A 421 -21.85 -18.75 -5.74
C SER A 421 -22.59 -20.04 -5.37
N SER A 422 -23.76 -20.29 -5.96
CA SER A 422 -24.65 -21.41 -5.63
C SER A 422 -24.29 -22.75 -6.31
N SER A 423 -23.26 -22.82 -7.16
CA SER A 423 -22.93 -24.02 -7.93
C SER A 423 -22.35 -25.19 -7.11
N SER A 424 -22.34 -25.12 -5.78
CA SER A 424 -21.63 -26.08 -4.92
C SER A 424 -22.38 -26.62 -3.70
N SER A 425 -23.64 -26.26 -3.43
CA SER A 425 -24.37 -26.85 -2.29
C SER A 425 -25.90 -26.78 -2.39
N SER A 426 -26.54 -27.94 -2.37
CA SER A 426 -28.00 -28.11 -2.45
C SER A 426 -28.60 -28.39 -1.07
N SER A 427 -28.76 -27.38 -0.21
CA SER A 427 -29.72 -27.43 0.93
C SER A 427 -29.67 -26.18 1.84
N SER A 428 -30.47 -25.16 1.53
CA SER A 428 -31.24 -24.31 2.48
C SER A 428 -31.74 -23.03 1.79
N SER A 429 -33.06 -22.92 1.59
CA SER A 429 -33.70 -21.77 0.92
C SER A 429 -33.56 -20.46 1.69
N SER A 430 -33.55 -20.48 3.04
CA SER A 430 -33.48 -19.27 3.86
C SER A 430 -32.11 -18.59 3.86
N ARG A 431 -31.01 -19.33 3.69
CA ARG A 431 -29.66 -18.75 3.60
C ARG A 431 -29.47 -17.99 2.29
N SER A 432 -30.12 -18.45 1.21
CA SER A 432 -30.06 -17.81 -0.11
C SER A 432 -30.62 -16.40 -0.08
N GLU A 433 -31.76 -16.19 0.59
CA GLU A 433 -32.40 -14.87 0.69
C GLU A 433 -31.54 -13.86 1.45
N MET A 434 -30.92 -14.26 2.56
CA MET A 434 -30.01 -13.37 3.30
C MET A 434 -28.77 -13.00 2.48
N THR A 435 -28.19 -13.96 1.75
CA THR A 435 -27.03 -13.69 0.88
C THR A 435 -27.40 -12.77 -0.27
N GLU A 436 -28.57 -12.93 -0.88
CA GLU A 436 -29.06 -12.08 -1.95
C GLU A 436 -29.30 -10.65 -1.46
N LYS A 437 -29.94 -10.48 -0.30
CA LYS A 437 -30.15 -9.17 0.32
C LYS A 437 -28.83 -8.47 0.68
N ALA A 438 -27.86 -9.21 1.23
CA ALA A 438 -26.54 -8.65 1.54
C ALA A 438 -25.77 -8.21 0.28
N LEU A 439 -25.86 -8.99 -0.81
CA LEU A 439 -25.26 -8.64 -2.10
C LEU A 439 -25.93 -7.41 -2.72
N LEU A 440 -27.26 -7.32 -2.62
CA LEU A 440 -28.03 -6.19 -3.13
C LEU A 440 -27.67 -4.89 -2.40
N LEU A 441 -27.58 -4.91 -1.07
CA LEU A 441 -27.16 -3.74 -0.28
C LEU A 441 -25.73 -3.31 -0.65
N ARG A 442 -24.82 -4.27 -0.83
CA ARG A 442 -23.44 -3.98 -1.25
C ARG A 442 -23.40 -3.32 -2.63
N GLU A 443 -24.20 -3.78 -3.57
CA GLU A 443 -24.20 -3.24 -4.93
C GLU A 443 -24.81 -1.84 -5.00
N ILE A 444 -25.84 -1.55 -4.19
CA ILE A 444 -26.40 -0.21 -4.08
C ILE A 444 -25.36 0.78 -3.54
N VAL A 445 -24.63 0.40 -2.49
CA VAL A 445 -23.54 1.23 -1.94
C VAL A 445 -22.45 1.46 -2.99
N ASN A 446 -22.04 0.42 -3.72
CA ASN A 446 -21.06 0.56 -4.80
C ASN A 446 -21.52 1.54 -5.89
N ILE A 447 -22.80 1.47 -6.31
CA ILE A 447 -23.35 2.37 -7.33
C ILE A 447 -23.40 3.81 -6.82
N GLU A 448 -23.80 4.03 -5.56
CA GLU A 448 -23.78 5.36 -4.95
C GLU A 448 -22.36 5.92 -4.84
N ASP A 449 -21.40 5.15 -4.34
CA ASP A 449 -20.00 5.57 -4.21
C ASP A 449 -19.40 5.94 -5.58
N ASN A 450 -19.72 5.15 -6.61
CA ASN A 450 -19.31 5.44 -7.99
C ASN A 450 -19.99 6.72 -8.53
N ALA A 451 -21.27 6.95 -8.21
CA ALA A 451 -21.96 8.16 -8.60
C ALA A 451 -21.34 9.41 -7.95
N VAL A 452 -20.99 9.35 -6.66
CA VAL A 452 -20.31 10.44 -5.95
C VAL A 452 -18.93 10.73 -6.55
N ARG A 453 -18.12 9.69 -6.82
CA ARG A 453 -16.79 9.85 -7.46
C ARG A 453 -16.86 10.41 -8.87
N ASN A 454 -17.89 10.01 -9.64
CA ASN A 454 -18.10 10.51 -10.99
C ASN A 454 -18.52 11.99 -11.00
N ILE A 455 -19.26 12.47 -9.98
CA ILE A 455 -19.61 13.90 -9.84
C ILE A 455 -18.38 14.76 -9.55
N GLU A 456 -17.39 14.24 -8.81
CA GLU A 456 -16.14 14.96 -8.54
C GLU A 456 -15.21 15.04 -9.75
N THR A 457 -15.31 14.10 -10.69
CA THR A 457 -14.43 14.00 -11.86
C THR A 457 -15.05 14.55 -13.15
N ALA A 458 -16.37 14.46 -13.31
CA ALA A 458 -17.12 15.07 -14.41
C ALA A 458 -17.51 16.49 -14.01
N GLY A 459 -16.61 17.45 -14.25
CA GLY A 459 -16.90 18.85 -14.03
C GLY A 459 -18.21 19.29 -14.69
N LEU A 460 -19.18 19.70 -13.87
CA LEU A 460 -20.35 20.55 -14.16
C LEU A 460 -21.10 20.36 -15.50
N GLU A 461 -21.17 19.16 -16.08
CA GLU A 461 -22.15 18.90 -17.15
C GLU A 461 -23.18 17.82 -16.76
N GLU A 462 -24.42 18.20 -16.97
CA GLU A 462 -25.66 17.80 -16.33
C GLU A 462 -26.21 16.50 -16.93
N SER A 463 -25.64 15.33 -16.65
CA SER A 463 -26.26 14.08 -17.13
C SER A 463 -25.89 12.79 -16.38
N ALA A 464 -26.16 12.75 -15.07
CA ALA A 464 -26.64 11.55 -14.39
C ALA A 464 -27.11 12.00 -13.00
N ALA A 465 -28.42 12.12 -12.78
CA ALA A 465 -28.93 12.43 -11.46
C ALA A 465 -28.53 11.27 -10.52
N PRO A 466 -27.61 11.46 -9.53
CA PRO A 466 -27.47 10.50 -8.44
C PRO A 466 -28.85 10.33 -7.82
N LEU A 467 -29.19 9.15 -7.27
CA LEU A 467 -30.47 8.87 -6.59
C LEU A 467 -30.99 10.15 -5.94
N GLN A 468 -31.86 10.84 -6.66
CA GLN A 468 -32.11 12.25 -6.40
C GLN A 468 -32.72 12.25 -5.01
N TYR A 469 -32.08 12.97 -4.08
CA TYR A 469 -32.53 13.13 -2.70
C TYR A 469 -34.03 13.39 -2.71
N LEU A 470 -34.81 12.32 -2.58
CA LEU A 470 -36.25 12.37 -2.71
C LEU A 470 -36.71 12.86 -1.35
N LEU A 471 -36.85 14.19 -1.25
CA LEU A 471 -37.66 14.81 -0.21
C LEU A 471 -38.98 14.04 -0.17
N LEU A 472 -39.34 13.60 1.04
CA LEU A 472 -40.61 12.95 1.35
C LEU A 472 -41.76 13.61 0.58
N PRO A 473 -42.83 12.89 0.18
CA PRO A 473 -44.06 13.52 -0.29
C PRO A 473 -44.57 14.60 0.68
N ALA A 474 -44.35 14.42 1.99
CA ALA A 474 -44.64 15.43 3.02
C ALA A 474 -43.70 16.65 2.96
N ALA A 475 -42.41 16.45 2.68
CA ALA A 475 -41.43 17.54 2.57
C ALA A 475 -41.49 18.24 1.19
N ALA A 476 -41.91 17.54 0.14
CA ALA A 476 -42.25 18.11 -1.17
C ALA A 476 -43.55 18.92 -1.08
N ALA A 477 -44.55 18.42 -0.33
CA ALA A 477 -45.75 19.20 0.00
C ALA A 477 -45.42 20.40 0.90
N ALA A 478 -44.50 20.26 1.86
CA ALA A 478 -44.03 21.37 2.69
C ALA A 478 -43.25 22.41 1.89
N ALA A 479 -42.37 21.98 0.97
CA ALA A 479 -41.65 22.88 0.06
C ALA A 479 -42.59 23.58 -0.95
N GLU A 480 -43.65 22.91 -1.40
CA GLU A 480 -44.73 23.56 -2.16
C GLU A 480 -45.54 24.55 -1.33
N ARG A 481 -45.84 24.25 -0.05
CA ARG A 481 -46.51 25.17 0.89
C ARG A 481 -45.63 26.39 1.21
N GLU A 482 -44.33 26.19 1.37
CA GLU A 482 -43.34 27.27 1.55
C GLU A 482 -43.29 28.18 0.31
N ARG A 483 -43.34 27.62 -0.91
CA ARG A 483 -43.49 28.40 -2.14
C ARG A 483 -44.82 29.13 -2.24
N ARG A 484 -45.87 28.68 -1.54
CA ARG A 484 -47.18 29.34 -1.48
C ARG A 484 -47.28 30.38 -0.36
N GLY A 485 -46.23 30.58 0.44
CA GLY A 485 -46.20 31.59 1.50
C GLY A 485 -47.09 31.28 2.71
N GLU A 486 -47.49 30.01 2.90
CA GLU A 486 -48.28 29.60 4.05
C GLU A 486 -47.38 29.47 5.29
N THR A 487 -47.32 30.53 6.10
CA THR A 487 -46.66 30.53 7.42
C THR A 487 -47.51 29.76 8.43
N GLU A 488 -47.41 28.43 8.43
CA GLU A 488 -48.00 27.60 9.48
C GLU A 488 -47.05 27.42 10.68
N ARG A 489 -47.68 27.29 11.85
CA ARG A 489 -47.04 27.17 13.17
C ARG A 489 -46.16 25.92 13.22
N ARG A 490 -44.85 26.18 13.33
CA ARG A 490 -43.81 25.27 13.82
C ARG A 490 -44.34 24.45 15.02
N GLY A 491 -44.58 23.16 14.83
CA GLY A 491 -45.01 22.30 15.93
C GLY A 491 -45.42 20.88 15.57
N GLU A 492 -45.51 20.53 14.28
CA GLU A 492 -45.76 19.15 13.89
C GLU A 492 -44.45 18.38 13.86
N THR A 493 -44.26 17.50 14.85
CA THR A 493 -43.15 16.56 14.88
C THR A 493 -43.27 15.63 13.68
N ASP A 494 -42.27 15.63 12.79
CA ASP A 494 -42.16 14.70 11.66
C ASP A 494 -42.24 13.25 12.18
N THR A 495 -43.46 12.72 12.21
CA THR A 495 -43.75 11.39 12.73
C THR A 495 -43.74 10.43 11.55
N ILE A 496 -42.80 9.49 11.57
CA ILE A 496 -42.68 8.48 10.52
C ILE A 496 -43.62 7.32 10.85
N TYR A 497 -44.65 7.10 10.02
CA TYR A 497 -45.54 5.95 10.13
C TYR A 497 -44.97 4.78 9.31
N LEU A 498 -44.42 3.78 9.99
CA LEU A 498 -44.00 2.52 9.37
C LEU A 498 -45.20 1.57 9.30
N THR A 499 -45.50 1.02 8.12
CA THR A 499 -46.58 0.05 7.96
C THR A 499 -46.10 -1.36 8.25
N ILE A 500 -46.92 -2.13 8.97
CA ILE A 500 -46.67 -3.54 9.27
C ILE A 500 -46.59 -4.33 7.95
N ASN A 501 -45.68 -5.32 7.89
CA ASN A 501 -45.43 -6.19 6.72
C ASN A 501 -44.77 -5.51 5.50
N LYS A 502 -44.09 -4.38 5.69
CA LYS A 502 -43.23 -3.79 4.65
C LYS A 502 -41.77 -3.77 5.07
N GLU A 503 -40.89 -4.00 4.08
CA GLU A 503 -39.45 -3.85 4.26
C GLU A 503 -39.03 -2.44 3.89
N TYR A 504 -38.24 -1.82 4.77
CA TYR A 504 -37.74 -0.46 4.61
C TYR A 504 -36.22 -0.48 4.59
N ILE A 505 -35.64 0.34 3.73
CA ILE A 505 -34.22 0.67 3.80
C ILE A 505 -34.08 2.04 4.41
N PHE A 506 -33.27 2.11 5.47
CA PHE A 506 -32.92 3.36 6.14
C PHE A 506 -31.51 3.78 5.75
N ARG A 507 -31.34 5.06 5.43
CA ARG A 507 -30.05 5.72 5.29
C ARG A 507 -30.01 6.84 6.31
N ALA A 508 -29.08 6.77 7.26
CA ALA A 508 -28.82 7.85 8.19
C ALA A 508 -27.66 8.72 7.66
N GLN A 509 -27.88 10.02 7.61
CA GLN A 509 -26.87 11.01 7.25
C GLN A 509 -26.71 11.99 8.39
N LEU A 510 -25.46 12.20 8.81
CA LEU A 510 -25.15 13.23 9.79
C LEU A 510 -24.86 14.53 9.05
N SER A 511 -25.52 15.60 9.48
CA SER A 511 -25.11 16.96 9.14
C SER A 511 -24.33 17.54 10.31
N ALA A 512 -23.11 17.99 10.02
CA ALA A 512 -22.34 18.81 10.92
C ALA A 512 -21.91 20.08 10.19
N GLN A 513 -22.00 21.22 10.87
CA GLN A 513 -21.35 22.43 10.41
C GLN A 513 -19.86 22.28 10.71
N ILE A 514 -19.08 21.98 9.68
CA ILE A 514 -17.63 21.90 9.78
C ILE A 514 -17.07 23.17 9.17
N ASP A 515 -16.77 24.15 10.02
CA ASP A 515 -15.98 25.30 9.61
C ASP A 515 -14.51 24.86 9.56
N ILE A 516 -14.11 24.26 8.42
CA ILE A 516 -12.70 24.03 8.14
C ILE A 516 -12.11 25.40 7.82
N ASN A 517 -11.72 26.14 8.86
CA ASN A 517 -10.94 27.36 8.72
C ASN A 517 -9.62 27.03 8.03
N SER A 518 -9.62 27.11 6.70
CA SER A 518 -8.41 27.28 5.92
C SER A 518 -7.92 28.68 6.24
N SER A 519 -6.81 28.77 6.95
CA SER A 519 -6.17 30.00 7.42
C SER A 519 -5.62 30.90 6.29
N SER A 520 -6.14 30.77 5.06
CA SER A 520 -5.73 31.52 3.88
C SER A 520 -6.83 32.49 3.42
N SER A 521 -6.66 33.76 3.83
CA SER A 521 -7.15 34.99 3.17
C SER A 521 -8.66 35.17 2.91
N SER A 522 -9.32 35.85 3.85
CA SER A 522 -10.23 37.02 3.69
C SER A 522 -11.23 37.13 2.52
N SER A 523 -11.68 36.04 1.92
CA SER A 523 -12.79 36.07 0.96
C SER A 523 -13.98 35.30 1.52
N SER A 524 -15.17 35.88 1.41
CA SER A 524 -16.46 35.42 1.95
C SER A 524 -16.66 33.91 1.76
N SER A 525 -16.35 33.13 2.79
CA SER A 525 -16.45 31.67 2.78
C SER A 525 -17.91 31.26 3.04
N SER A 526 -18.56 30.69 2.02
CA SER A 526 -19.78 29.92 2.19
C SER A 526 -19.52 28.77 3.16
N SER A 527 -20.23 28.73 4.29
CA SER A 527 -20.21 27.60 5.22
C SER A 527 -20.68 26.34 4.49
N SER A 528 -19.75 25.50 4.04
CA SER A 528 -20.09 24.23 3.40
C SER A 528 -20.60 23.27 4.47
N SER A 529 -21.91 22.97 4.46
CA SER A 529 -22.44 21.91 5.32
C SER A 529 -21.79 20.59 4.88
N SER A 530 -20.90 20.03 5.69
CA SER A 530 -20.33 18.72 5.38
C SER A 530 -21.42 17.68 5.63
N ARG A 531 -21.83 17.03 4.54
CA ARG A 531 -22.83 15.98 4.50
C ARG A 531 -22.08 14.68 4.37
N MET A 532 -21.97 13.90 5.44
CA MET A 532 -21.25 12.64 5.40
C MET A 532 -22.19 11.46 5.67
N PRO A 533 -22.28 10.48 4.76
CA PRO A 533 -23.00 9.25 5.06
C PRO A 533 -22.30 8.54 6.22
N LEU A 534 -23.09 7.99 7.14
CA LEU A 534 -22.53 7.10 8.14
C LEU A 534 -21.97 5.85 7.45
N PRO A 535 -20.81 5.33 7.91
CA PRO A 535 -20.28 4.10 7.34
C PRO A 535 -21.28 2.97 7.57
N SER A 536 -21.37 2.04 6.61
CA SER A 536 -22.41 0.99 6.58
C SER A 536 -22.39 0.04 7.79
N ASN A 537 -21.31 0.05 8.56
CA ASN A 537 -21.11 -0.73 9.78
C ASN A 537 -21.24 0.09 11.07
N ALA A 538 -21.62 1.37 11.02
CA ALA A 538 -21.91 2.14 12.22
C ALA A 538 -23.19 1.65 12.89
N VAL A 539 -23.12 1.38 14.19
CA VAL A 539 -24.30 1.11 15.02
C VAL A 539 -24.66 2.39 15.76
N LEU A 540 -25.83 2.95 15.45
CA LEU A 540 -26.40 4.06 16.20
C LEU A 540 -27.28 3.51 17.32
N HIS A 541 -26.87 3.72 18.56
CA HIS A 541 -27.75 3.53 19.71
C HIS A 541 -28.50 4.84 19.98
N TRP A 542 -29.82 4.82 19.82
CA TRP A 542 -30.68 5.91 20.29
C TRP A 542 -31.61 5.39 21.38
N THR A 543 -31.78 6.17 22.44
CA THR A 543 -32.78 5.92 23.47
C THR A 543 -33.74 7.10 23.47
N CYS A 544 -35.00 6.85 23.12
CA CYS A 544 -36.05 7.85 23.25
C CYS A 544 -36.39 7.97 24.74
N THR A 545 -35.90 9.02 25.38
CA THR A 545 -36.34 9.36 26.74
C THR A 545 -37.65 10.12 26.61
N TYR A 546 -38.75 9.48 26.99
CA TYR A 546 -40.03 10.16 27.15
C TYR A 546 -39.90 11.11 28.34
N THR A 547 -39.81 12.41 28.08
CA THR A 547 -39.95 13.43 29.12
C THR A 547 -41.43 13.54 29.46
N SER A 548 -41.90 12.76 30.43
CA SER A 548 -43.22 12.94 31.05
C SER A 548 -43.22 14.18 31.96
N GLU A 549 -42.84 15.35 31.46
CA GLU A 549 -42.82 16.59 32.25
C GLU A 549 -44.22 17.25 32.37
N LYS A 550 -45.30 16.56 31.97
CA LYS A 550 -46.66 17.11 32.01
C LYS A 550 -47.64 16.47 33.01
N GLU A 551 -47.21 15.52 33.85
CA GLU A 551 -48.11 14.88 34.83
C GLU A 551 -47.93 15.33 36.29
N GLU A 552 -46.96 16.18 36.64
CA GLU A 552 -46.77 16.64 38.02
C GLU A 552 -47.39 18.02 38.34
N ILE A 553 -47.99 18.74 37.39
CA ILE A 553 -48.60 20.07 37.66
C ILE A 553 -50.08 19.97 38.12
N TYR A 554 -50.72 18.80 38.09
CA TYR A 554 -52.13 18.65 38.48
C TYR A 554 -52.40 17.95 39.82
N LYS A 555 -51.39 17.80 40.70
CA LYS A 555 -51.59 17.20 42.04
C LYS A 555 -51.57 18.15 43.24
N GLU A 556 -51.37 19.44 43.05
CA GLU A 556 -51.53 20.42 44.13
C GLU A 556 -52.50 21.52 43.74
N GLY A 557 -53.76 21.39 44.19
CA GLY A 557 -54.65 22.53 44.33
C GLY A 557 -56.01 22.41 43.66
N ILE A 558 -56.86 21.46 44.08
CA ILE A 558 -58.33 21.64 44.11
C ILE A 558 -58.89 20.86 45.32
N GLU A 559 -58.82 21.46 46.50
CA GLU A 559 -59.83 21.27 47.55
C GLU A 559 -60.62 22.58 47.60
N GLU A 560 -61.82 22.60 47.02
CA GLU A 560 -62.99 23.35 47.55
C GLU A 560 -64.23 23.07 46.69
N GLU A 561 -65.19 22.41 47.32
CA GLU A 561 -66.65 22.53 47.22
C GLU A 561 -67.28 23.10 45.94
N THR A 562 -68.11 22.32 45.26
CA THR A 562 -69.57 22.56 45.19
C THR A 562 -70.30 21.47 44.40
N GLU A 563 -71.40 21.00 44.98
CA GLU A 563 -72.41 20.17 44.35
C GLU A 563 -73.21 20.97 43.30
N GLU A 564 -73.45 20.37 42.14
CA GLU A 564 -74.74 20.26 41.44
C GLU A 564 -74.61 20.29 39.90
N ASN A 565 -75.19 19.25 39.30
CA ASN A 565 -75.83 19.22 37.98
C ASN A 565 -74.95 19.37 36.72
N GLY A 566 -74.95 18.29 35.92
CA GLY A 566 -74.78 18.39 34.47
C GLY A 566 -74.06 17.19 33.87
N GLU A 567 -74.83 16.22 33.38
CA GLU A 567 -74.35 15.20 32.44
C GLU A 567 -73.69 15.88 31.23
N LYS A 568 -72.38 15.73 31.12
CA LYS A 568 -71.65 15.83 29.85
C LYS A 568 -70.68 14.66 29.79
N GLU A 569 -71.01 13.70 28.94
CA GLU A 569 -70.05 12.71 28.43
C GLU A 569 -68.97 13.47 27.64
N GLU A 570 -67.87 13.81 28.31
CA GLU A 570 -66.65 14.17 27.63
C GLU A 570 -65.88 12.90 27.25
N ASN A 571 -65.76 12.74 25.94
CA ASN A 571 -64.95 11.78 25.23
C ASN A 571 -63.49 11.82 25.71
N ILE A 572 -63.14 10.96 26.66
CA ILE A 572 -61.75 10.70 27.05
C ILE A 572 -61.09 9.95 25.89
N GLN A 573 -60.51 10.71 24.96
CA GLN A 573 -59.54 10.23 24.01
C GLN A 573 -58.36 9.64 24.80
N SER A 574 -58.29 8.31 24.83
CA SER A 574 -57.13 7.58 25.34
C SER A 574 -55.88 8.06 24.60
N SER A 575 -55.00 8.77 25.29
CA SER A 575 -53.65 9.04 24.80
C SER A 575 -52.90 7.72 24.71
N GLU A 576 -52.88 7.16 23.50
CA GLU A 576 -52.11 5.97 23.18
C GLU A 576 -50.63 6.19 23.49
N CYS A 577 -50.11 5.35 24.37
CA CYS A 577 -48.69 5.20 24.61
C CYS A 577 -48.03 4.63 23.33
N TYR A 578 -47.39 5.49 22.54
CA TYR A 578 -46.53 5.05 21.45
C TYR A 578 -45.26 4.40 22.05
N ILE A 579 -45.07 3.13 21.69
CA ILE A 579 -44.05 2.17 22.18
C ILE A 579 -44.50 1.34 23.40
N LYS A 580 -45.29 0.31 23.13
CA LYS A 580 -45.27 -1.01 23.81
C LYS A 580 -44.89 -2.05 22.74
N LYS A 581 -44.04 -3.05 22.94
CA LYS A 581 -43.44 -3.66 24.12
C LYS A 581 -42.06 -4.16 23.70
N VAL A 582 -41.06 -3.86 24.52
CA VAL A 582 -39.70 -4.40 24.42
C VAL A 582 -39.77 -5.93 24.44
N ALA A 583 -39.41 -6.57 23.33
CA ALA A 583 -38.96 -7.95 23.36
C ALA A 583 -37.56 -7.95 23.98
N SER A 584 -37.41 -8.74 25.04
CA SER A 584 -36.16 -9.00 25.73
C SER A 584 -35.05 -9.48 24.78
N PRO A 585 -33.77 -9.27 25.13
CA PRO A 585 -32.66 -9.73 24.30
C PRO A 585 -32.67 -11.25 24.23
N GLN A 586 -32.83 -11.82 23.04
CA GLN A 586 -32.36 -13.17 22.81
C GLN A 586 -30.84 -13.15 22.98
N GLN A 587 -30.39 -13.79 24.06
CA GLN A 587 -29.02 -14.24 24.22
C GLN A 587 -28.60 -15.00 22.96
N VAL A 588 -27.75 -14.40 22.16
CA VAL A 588 -26.84 -15.18 21.32
C VAL A 588 -25.73 -15.64 22.25
N ARG A 589 -25.87 -16.88 22.77
CA ARG A 589 -24.72 -17.63 23.31
C ARG A 589 -23.78 -18.01 22.15
N PRO A 590 -22.48 -18.22 22.44
CA PRO A 590 -21.41 -18.29 21.44
C PRO A 590 -21.63 -19.32 20.33
#